data_AF-A0A7L2IRQ2-F1
#
_entry.id   AF-A0A7L2IRQ2-F1
#
_cell.length_a   1.000
_cell.length_b   1.000
_cell.length_c   1.000
_cell.angle_alpha   90.00
_cell.angle_beta   90.00
_cell.angle_gamma   90.00
#
_symmetry.space_group_name_H-M   'P 1'
#
loop_
_entity.id
_entity.type
_entity.pdbx_description
1 polymer ?
#
loop_
_entity_poly.entity_id
_entity_poly.type
_entity_poly.pdbx_seq_one_letter_code
_entity_poly.pdbx_strand_id
1 'polypeptide(L)'
;LADLVMELYPRKPYAVEQKVLGVLWHLLGNMTNSGSLPGAGGNIRIATAKLSKALFAQMGPSLLIQAAGQPLHIRKILEEFLEIPT
;
A
#
# COMPACT_ATOMS: atom_id res chain seq x y z
N LEU A 1 -8.24 -5.14 -6.71
CA LEU A 1 -6.77 -5.23 -6.50
C LEU A 1 -6.44 -6.06 -5.27
N ALA A 2 -7.01 -5.77 -4.10
CA ALA A 2 -6.78 -6.54 -2.87
C ALA A 2 -7.08 -8.05 -3.01
N ASP A 3 -8.21 -8.42 -3.62
CA ASP A 3 -8.57 -9.84 -3.84
C ASP A 3 -7.57 -10.56 -4.75
N LEU A 4 -7.05 -9.86 -5.75
CA LEU A 4 -6.05 -10.39 -6.68
C LEU A 4 -4.72 -10.67 -5.95
N VAL A 5 -4.34 -9.81 -4.99
CA VAL A 5 -3.17 -10.08 -4.13
C VAL A 5 -3.42 -11.32 -3.30
N MET A 6 -4.57 -11.44 -2.65
CA MET A 6 -4.89 -12.62 -1.83
C MET A 6 -4.90 -13.92 -2.64
N GLU A 7 -5.37 -13.88 -3.89
CA GLU A 7 -5.43 -15.06 -4.76
C GLU A 7 -4.08 -15.42 -5.40
N LEU A 8 -3.26 -14.41 -5.73
CA LEU A 8 -1.96 -14.63 -6.40
C LEU A 8 -0.80 -14.83 -5.42
N TYR A 9 -0.88 -14.30 -4.20
CA TYR A 9 0.16 -14.42 -3.19
C TYR A 9 0.56 -15.88 -2.89
N PRO A 10 -0.36 -16.85 -2.69
CA PRO A 10 0.02 -18.24 -2.49
C PRO A 10 0.64 -18.90 -3.73
N ARG A 11 0.39 -18.36 -4.94
CA ARG A 11 0.92 -18.92 -6.20
C ARG A 11 2.33 -18.39 -6.50
N LYS A 12 2.54 -17.08 -6.35
CA LYS A 12 3.82 -16.41 -6.64
C LYS A 12 4.04 -15.22 -5.72
N PRO A 13 4.35 -15.44 -4.43
CA PRO A 13 4.43 -14.37 -3.43
C PRO A 13 5.43 -13.30 -3.85
N TYR A 14 6.66 -13.68 -4.21
CA TYR A 14 7.69 -12.75 -4.66
C TYR A 14 7.28 -11.86 -5.85
N ALA A 15 6.64 -12.43 -6.87
CA ALA A 15 6.26 -11.66 -8.07
C ALA A 15 5.11 -10.68 -7.76
N VAL A 16 4.20 -11.11 -6.89
CA VAL A 16 3.07 -10.30 -6.41
C VAL A 16 3.61 -9.17 -5.54
N GLU A 17 4.46 -9.46 -4.55
CA GLU A 17 5.09 -8.46 -3.72
C GLU A 17 5.83 -7.43 -4.56
N GLN A 18 6.76 -7.83 -5.44
CA GLN A 18 7.55 -6.89 -6.23
C GLN A 18 6.68 -5.97 -7.09
N LYS A 19 5.68 -6.52 -7.79
CA LYS A 19 4.79 -5.70 -8.63
C LYS A 19 3.84 -4.84 -7.81
N VAL A 20 3.23 -5.41 -6.78
CA VAL A 20 2.18 -4.76 -6.00
C VAL A 20 2.77 -3.74 -5.04
N LEU A 21 3.93 -4.00 -4.44
CA LEU A 21 4.68 -3.01 -3.68
C LEU A 21 5.03 -1.82 -4.56
N GLY A 22 5.55 -2.05 -5.78
CA GLY A 22 5.80 -0.98 -6.73
C GLY A 22 4.56 -0.12 -6.97
N VAL A 23 3.42 -0.73 -7.29
CA VAL A 23 2.14 -0.02 -7.47
C VAL A 23 1.71 0.71 -6.20
N LEU A 24 1.85 0.08 -5.03
CA LEU A 24 1.50 0.67 -3.74
C LEU A 24 2.34 1.94 -3.47
N TRP A 25 3.66 1.88 -3.66
CA TRP A 25 4.55 3.02 -3.48
C TRP A 25 4.25 4.15 -4.46
N HIS A 26 3.95 3.83 -5.73
CA HIS A 26 3.53 4.83 -6.70
C HIS A 26 2.20 5.48 -6.32
N LEU A 27 1.22 4.70 -5.83
CA LEU A 27 -0.06 5.22 -5.37
C LEU A 27 0.11 6.12 -4.14
N LEU A 28 0.90 5.71 -3.16
CA LEU A 28 1.18 6.47 -1.94
C LEU A 28 2.00 7.73 -2.24
N GLY A 29 3.00 7.65 -3.13
CA GLY A 29 3.80 8.79 -3.56
C GLY A 29 3.01 9.81 -4.38
N ASN A 30 1.96 9.38 -5.10
CA ASN A 30 1.02 10.28 -5.75
C ASN A 30 -0.02 10.89 -4.80
N MET A 31 -0.12 10.41 -3.55
CA MET A 31 -0.96 11.00 -2.51
C MET A 31 -0.21 12.09 -1.75
N THR A 32 0.29 13.12 -2.44
CA THR A 32 1.02 14.23 -1.81
C THR A 32 0.08 15.36 -1.37
N ASN A 33 0.00 15.55 -0.04
CA ASN A 33 -0.43 16.73 0.73
C ASN A 33 -1.75 17.46 0.40
N SER A 34 -2.56 16.96 -0.51
CA SER A 34 -3.93 17.39 -0.70
C SER A 34 -4.72 16.15 -1.02
N GLY A 35 -5.55 15.68 -0.08
CA GLY A 35 -6.45 14.53 -0.27
C GLY A 35 -7.47 14.67 -1.41
N SER A 36 -7.25 15.61 -2.34
CA SER A 36 -8.03 15.89 -3.52
C SER A 36 -7.15 15.69 -4.77
N LEU A 37 -7.25 14.51 -5.40
CA LEU A 37 -7.39 14.56 -6.85
C LEU A 37 -8.71 15.32 -7.11
N PRO A 38 -8.73 16.38 -7.92
CA PRO A 38 -9.97 17.06 -8.28
C PRO A 38 -10.93 16.01 -8.88
N GLY A 39 -11.97 15.64 -8.16
CA GLY A 39 -13.06 14.78 -8.64
C GLY A 39 -12.97 13.26 -8.41
N ALA A 40 -11.87 12.68 -7.91
CA ALA A 40 -11.73 11.20 -7.82
C ALA A 40 -11.06 10.64 -6.54
N GLY A 41 -10.66 11.48 -5.58
CA GLY A 41 -9.76 11.12 -4.47
C GLY A 41 -10.25 10.06 -3.47
N GLY A 42 -11.56 9.91 -3.26
CA GLY A 42 -12.11 9.00 -2.25
C GLY A 42 -11.90 7.51 -2.56
N ASN A 43 -12.14 7.11 -3.82
CA ASN A 43 -12.07 5.70 -4.22
C ASN A 43 -10.63 5.17 -4.24
N ILE A 44 -9.67 6.00 -4.65
CA ILE A 44 -8.25 5.62 -4.68
C ILE A 44 -7.73 5.50 -3.25
N ARG A 45 -8.04 6.45 -2.35
CA ARG A 45 -7.64 6.37 -0.93
C ARG A 45 -8.14 5.09 -0.27
N ILE A 46 -9.42 4.74 -0.48
CA ILE A 46 -10.01 3.52 0.06
C ILE A 46 -9.40 2.26 -0.58
N ALA A 47 -9.18 2.27 -1.90
CA ALA A 47 -8.57 1.14 -2.61
C ALA A 47 -7.12 0.89 -2.16
N THR A 48 -6.33 1.97 -2.01
CA THR A 48 -4.96 1.91 -1.49
C THR A 48 -4.94 1.42 -0.05
N ALA A 49 -5.83 1.93 0.82
CA ALA A 49 -5.92 1.46 2.19
C ALA A 49 -6.25 -0.04 2.28
N LYS A 50 -7.24 -0.50 1.50
CA LYS A 50 -7.59 -1.94 1.40
C LYS A 50 -6.41 -2.77 0.88
N LEU A 51 -5.69 -2.26 -0.11
CA LEU A 51 -4.50 -2.91 -0.67
C LEU A 51 -3.38 -3.02 0.37
N SER A 52 -3.07 -1.93 1.09
CA SER A 52 -2.09 -1.90 2.18
C SER A 52 -2.42 -2.93 3.26
N LYS A 53 -3.67 -2.94 3.73
CA LYS A 53 -4.13 -3.90 4.76
C LYS A 53 -4.03 -5.35 4.26
N ALA A 54 -4.42 -5.62 3.01
CA ALA A 54 -4.32 -6.96 2.41
C ALA A 54 -2.86 -7.43 2.23
N LEU A 55 -1.96 -6.56 1.78
CA LEU A 55 -0.52 -6.85 1.71
C LEU A 55 0.06 -7.10 3.09
N PHE A 56 -0.28 -6.26 4.08
CA PHE A 56 0.22 -6.42 5.44
C PHE A 56 -0.28 -7.72 6.06
N ALA A 57 -1.51 -8.15 5.79
CA ALA A 57 -2.02 -9.44 6.24
C ALA A 57 -1.24 -10.64 5.65
N GLN A 58 -0.65 -10.49 4.45
CA GLN A 58 0.08 -11.56 3.76
C GLN A 58 1.59 -11.53 4.03
N MET A 59 2.21 -10.34 4.00
CA MET A 59 3.65 -10.12 4.17
C MET A 59 4.05 -9.85 5.61
N GLY A 60 3.11 -9.39 6.44
CA GLY A 60 3.37 -8.96 7.80
C GLY A 60 4.40 -7.83 7.89
N PRO A 61 5.35 -7.91 8.86
CA PRO A 61 6.36 -6.88 9.09
C PRO A 61 7.27 -6.60 7.88
N SER A 62 7.41 -7.55 6.95
CA SER A 62 8.20 -7.37 5.73
C SER A 62 7.74 -6.17 4.91
N LEU A 63 6.45 -5.84 4.92
CA LEU A 63 5.92 -4.65 4.26
C LEU A 63 6.52 -3.35 4.85
N LEU A 64 6.69 -3.29 6.17
CA LEU A 64 7.29 -2.14 6.86
C LEU A 64 8.79 -2.04 6.62
N ILE A 65 9.48 -3.19 6.54
CA ILE A 65 10.91 -3.23 6.18
C ILE A 65 11.11 -2.67 4.77
N GLN A 66 10.25 -3.04 3.82
CA GLN A 66 10.27 -2.48 2.46
C GLN A 66 9.92 -0.98 2.46
N ALA A 67 8.98 -0.56 3.30
CA ALA A 67 8.62 0.86 3.48
C ALA A 67 9.75 1.68 4.12
N ALA A 68 10.68 1.06 4.86
CA ALA A 68 11.84 1.76 5.44
C ALA A 68 12.81 2.30 4.37
N GLY A 69 12.81 1.72 3.17
CA GLY A 69 13.55 2.25 2.01
C GLY A 69 12.81 3.35 1.25
N GLN A 70 11.56 3.65 1.60
CA GLN A 70 10.74 4.67 0.95
C GLN A 70 10.86 6.02 1.68
N PRO A 71 10.53 7.14 1.01
CA PRO A 71 10.46 8.45 1.63
C PRO A 71 9.52 8.49 2.85
N LEU A 72 9.86 9.31 3.85
CA LEU A 72 9.12 9.44 5.12
C LEU A 72 7.61 9.72 4.93
N HIS A 73 7.23 10.50 3.91
CA HIS A 73 5.83 10.81 3.63
C HIS A 73 5.04 9.56 3.17
N ILE A 74 5.63 8.71 2.33
CA ILE A 74 5.02 7.45 1.89
C ILE A 74 4.80 6.54 3.10
N ARG A 75 5.82 6.42 3.95
CA ARG A 75 5.75 5.59 5.16
C ARG A 75 4.66 6.08 6.12
N LYS A 76 4.56 7.40 6.34
CA LYS A 76 3.50 8.00 7.17
C LYS A 76 2.10 7.70 6.65
N ILE A 77 1.87 7.83 5.34
CA ILE A 77 0.56 7.54 4.73
C ILE A 77 0.26 6.03 4.82
N LEU A 78 1.26 5.17 4.66
CA LEU A 78 1.12 3.73 4.84
C LEU A 78 0.74 3.38 6.28
N GLU A 79 1.47 3.90 7.27
CA GLU A 79 1.22 3.73 8.70
C GLU A 79 -0.20 4.20 9.08
N GLU A 80 -0.62 5.35 8.53
CA GLU A 80 -1.98 5.88 8.70
C GLU A 80 -3.04 4.91 8.16
N PHE A 81 -2.83 4.32 6.97
CA PHE A 81 -3.77 3.33 6.43
C PHE A 81 -3.78 2.01 7.17
N LEU A 82 -2.64 1.61 7.72
CA LEU A 82 -2.54 0.39 8.52
C LEU A 82 -3.04 0.60 9.95
N GLU A 83 -3.40 1.83 10.33
CA GLU A 83 -3.82 2.20 11.69
C GLU A 83 -2.78 1.77 12.73
N ILE A 84 -1.49 1.72 12.35
CA ILE A 84 -0.41 1.34 13.25
C ILE A 84 -0.07 2.58 14.08
N PRO A 85 -0.19 2.52 15.42
CA PRO A 85 0.21 3.62 16.28
C PRO A 85 1.74 3.80 16.15
N THR A 86 2.16 5.00 15.74
CA THR A 86 3.57 5.46 15.73
C THR A 86 4.12 5.59 17.14
#